data_AF-A0A3D4ISS8-F1
#
_entry.id   AF-A0A3D4ISS8-F1
#
_cell.length_a   1.000
_cell.length_b   1.000
_cell.length_c   1.000
_cell.angle_alpha   90.00
_cell.angle_beta   90.00
_cell.angle_gamma   90.00
#
_symmetry.space_group_name_H-M   'P 1'
#
loop_
_entity.id
_entity.type
_entity.pdbx_description
1 polymer ?
#
loop_
_entity_poly.entity_id
_entity_poly.type
_entity_poly.pdbx_seq_one_letter_code
_entity_poly.pdbx_strand_id
1 'polypeptide(L)'
;ISGDANSFYRQGVTEVLEFWGQDIPGAQKTLSNTEISTFVSGLADINGMTTTNALTAIGNQQYLETFWRPMEGWNHVRRTKVPNIGAAPGATISTMLKRFNYPPDESGSNPNTPPNLLTDVPQWFEN
;
A
#
# COMPACT_ATOMS: atom_id res chain seq x y z
N ILE A 1 -19.91 -9.27 -7.66
CA ILE A 1 -19.05 -8.49 -8.57
C ILE A 1 -19.05 -9.19 -9.92
N SER A 2 -19.45 -8.50 -10.98
CA SER A 2 -19.42 -9.00 -12.36
C SER A 2 -18.40 -8.19 -13.16
N GLY A 3 -17.43 -8.85 -13.79
CA GLY A 3 -16.31 -8.22 -14.51
C GLY A 3 -15.04 -9.06 -14.36
N ASP A 4 -14.04 -8.85 -15.23
CA ASP A 4 -12.75 -9.52 -15.12
C ASP A 4 -11.74 -8.70 -14.30
N ALA A 5 -10.74 -9.37 -13.72
CA ALA A 5 -9.80 -8.74 -12.80
C ALA A 5 -8.99 -7.61 -13.45
N ASN A 6 -8.61 -7.75 -14.72
CA ASN A 6 -7.85 -6.73 -15.44
C ASN A 6 -8.69 -5.48 -15.71
N SER A 7 -9.98 -5.64 -15.98
CA SER A 7 -10.90 -4.49 -16.10
C SER A 7 -10.96 -3.69 -14.79
N PHE A 8 -11.14 -4.34 -13.64
CA PHE A 8 -11.15 -3.64 -12.34
C PHE A 8 -9.80 -3.03 -11.97
N TYR A 9 -8.70 -3.71 -12.28
CA TYR A 9 -7.35 -3.18 -12.06
C TYR A 9 -7.15 -1.87 -12.84
N ARG A 10 -7.50 -1.85 -14.13
CA ARG A 10 -7.37 -0.66 -14.98
C ARG A 10 -8.32 0.45 -14.54
N GLN A 11 -9.56 0.11 -14.20
CA GLN A 11 -10.53 1.06 -13.67
C GLN A 11 -10.02 1.73 -12.40
N GLY A 12 -9.51 0.97 -11.43
CA GLY A 12 -8.97 1.51 -10.20
C GLY A 12 -7.79 2.46 -10.44
N VAL A 13 -6.89 2.14 -11.37
CA VAL A 13 -5.79 3.07 -11.72
C VAL A 13 -6.33 4.35 -12.38
N THR A 14 -7.31 4.24 -13.27
CA THR A 14 -7.97 5.42 -13.87
C THR A 14 -8.56 6.32 -12.79
N GLU A 15 -9.37 5.78 -11.89
CA GLU A 15 -10.07 6.55 -10.84
C GLU A 15 -9.07 7.27 -9.92
N VAL A 16 -7.96 6.63 -9.58
CA VAL A 16 -6.89 7.21 -8.75
C VAL A 16 -6.19 8.37 -9.46
N LEU A 17 -5.90 8.22 -10.74
CA LEU A 17 -5.27 9.26 -11.54
C LEU A 17 -6.21 10.44 -11.80
N GLU A 18 -7.50 10.20 -11.97
CA GLU A 18 -8.50 11.26 -12.07
C GLU A 18 -8.61 12.03 -10.74
N PHE A 19 -8.71 11.31 -9.62
CA PHE A 19 -8.79 11.93 -8.28
C PHE A 19 -7.57 12.80 -7.98
N TRP A 20 -6.36 12.24 -8.02
CA TRP A 20 -5.15 13.00 -7.68
C TRP A 20 -4.65 13.91 -8.82
N GLY A 21 -5.02 13.63 -10.06
CA GLY A 21 -4.52 14.34 -11.23
C GLY A 21 -5.46 15.42 -11.76
N GLN A 22 -6.72 15.49 -11.31
CA GLN A 22 -7.68 16.46 -11.82
C GLN A 22 -8.45 17.18 -10.72
N ASP A 23 -8.79 16.50 -9.63
CA ASP A 23 -9.72 17.00 -8.61
C ASP A 23 -9.03 17.55 -7.35
N ILE A 24 -7.95 18.33 -7.53
CA ILE A 24 -7.24 18.99 -6.42
C ILE A 24 -7.34 20.52 -6.54
N PRO A 25 -7.99 21.20 -5.57
CA PRO A 25 -8.02 22.66 -5.51
C PRO A 25 -6.60 23.27 -5.49
N GLY A 26 -6.35 24.22 -6.40
CA GLY A 26 -5.05 24.91 -6.50
C GLY A 26 -3.96 24.14 -7.25
N ALA A 27 -4.28 23.00 -7.85
CA ALA A 27 -3.34 22.25 -8.69
C ALA A 27 -2.75 23.13 -9.79
N GLN A 28 -1.43 23.23 -9.83
CA GLN A 28 -0.69 23.93 -10.90
C GLN A 28 -0.48 23.04 -12.13
N LYS A 29 -0.68 21.73 -11.98
CA LYS A 29 -0.55 20.74 -13.03
C LYS A 29 -1.63 19.68 -12.85
N THR A 30 -2.37 19.42 -13.92
CA THR A 30 -3.39 18.37 -13.98
C THR A 30 -3.05 17.38 -15.08
N LEU A 31 -3.56 16.16 -14.97
CA LEU A 31 -3.48 15.14 -16.01
C LEU A 31 -4.69 15.28 -16.93
N SER A 32 -4.46 15.35 -18.23
CA SER A 32 -5.52 15.24 -19.23
C SER A 32 -6.06 13.81 -19.33
N ASN A 33 -7.31 13.65 -19.76
CA ASN A 33 -7.90 12.32 -20.00
C ASN A 33 -7.06 11.48 -20.98
N THR A 34 -6.38 12.11 -21.93
CA THR A 34 -5.49 11.44 -22.88
C THR A 34 -4.22 10.92 -22.20
N GLU A 35 -3.63 11.66 -21.27
CA GLU A 35 -2.46 11.19 -20.50
C GLU A 35 -2.83 10.01 -19.61
N ILE A 36 -3.98 10.09 -18.93
CA ILE A 36 -4.51 9.00 -18.09
C ILE A 36 -4.75 7.76 -18.94
N SER A 37 -5.48 7.89 -20.05
CA SER A 37 -5.80 6.75 -20.91
C SER A 37 -4.55 6.12 -21.53
N THR A 38 -3.55 6.93 -21.89
CA THR A 38 -2.26 6.47 -22.42
C THR A 38 -1.48 5.68 -21.37
N PHE A 39 -1.39 6.19 -20.14
CA PHE A 39 -0.73 5.49 -19.04
C PHE A 39 -1.43 4.16 -18.73
N VAL A 40 -2.75 4.18 -18.54
CA VAL A 40 -3.53 2.98 -18.19
C VAL A 40 -3.46 1.94 -19.31
N SER A 41 -3.51 2.35 -20.58
CA SER A 41 -3.38 1.43 -21.72
C SER A 41 -1.98 0.82 -21.81
N GLY A 42 -0.94 1.54 -21.37
CA GLY A 42 0.44 1.06 -21.30
C GLY A 42 0.70 0.03 -20.19
N LEU A 43 -0.22 -0.14 -19.22
CA LEU A 43 -0.09 -1.17 -18.20
C LEU A 43 -0.23 -2.57 -18.81
N ALA A 44 0.61 -3.49 -18.35
CA ALA A 44 0.54 -4.88 -18.76
C ALA A 44 -0.81 -5.52 -18.36
N ASP A 45 -1.31 -6.42 -19.22
CA ASP A 45 -2.53 -7.17 -18.95
C ASP A 45 -2.29 -8.24 -17.87
N ILE A 46 -2.95 -8.09 -16.73
CA ILE A 46 -2.77 -9.00 -15.60
C ILE A 46 -3.45 -10.35 -15.81
N ASN A 47 -4.37 -10.50 -16.76
CA ASN A 47 -4.98 -11.80 -17.10
C ASN A 47 -3.97 -12.75 -17.75
N GLY A 48 -2.92 -12.21 -18.39
CA GLY A 48 -1.82 -12.98 -18.97
C GLY A 48 -0.70 -13.34 -17.98
N MET A 49 -0.82 -12.91 -16.71
CA MET A 49 0.21 -13.10 -15.69
C MET A 49 -0.08 -14.30 -14.80
N THR A 50 0.95 -14.81 -14.12
CA THR A 50 0.73 -15.69 -12.96
C THR A 50 0.02 -14.91 -11.85
N THR A 51 -0.71 -15.62 -10.98
CA THR A 51 -1.43 -15.00 -9.85
C THR A 51 -0.50 -14.12 -9.00
N THR A 52 0.72 -14.58 -8.70
CA THR A 52 1.71 -13.81 -7.93
C THR A 52 2.11 -12.51 -8.64
N ASN A 53 2.35 -12.55 -9.95
CA ASN A 53 2.74 -11.37 -10.71
C ASN A 53 1.57 -10.39 -10.86
N ALA A 54 0.35 -10.90 -11.08
CA ALA A 54 -0.87 -10.09 -11.10
C ALA A 54 -1.10 -9.37 -9.76
N LEU A 55 -1.00 -10.09 -8.64
CA LEU A 55 -1.11 -9.51 -7.29
C LEU A 55 -0.01 -8.49 -7.01
N THR A 56 1.21 -8.71 -7.52
CA THR A 56 2.31 -7.75 -7.41
C THR A 56 2.03 -6.47 -8.21
N ALA A 57 1.50 -6.60 -9.43
CA ALA A 57 1.11 -5.44 -10.25
C ALA A 57 0.02 -4.61 -9.56
N ILE A 58 -1.03 -5.28 -9.06
CA ILE A 58 -2.11 -4.63 -8.30
C ILE A 58 -1.57 -3.96 -7.04
N GLY A 59 -0.80 -4.70 -6.24
CA GLY A 59 -0.26 -4.23 -4.96
C GLY A 59 0.65 -3.01 -5.10
N ASN A 60 1.42 -2.91 -6.19
CA ASN A 60 2.24 -1.74 -6.49
C ASN A 60 1.41 -0.50 -6.80
N GLN A 61 0.35 -0.62 -7.61
CA GLN A 61 -0.54 0.52 -7.88
C GLN A 61 -1.29 0.97 -6.62
N GLN A 62 -1.75 0.02 -5.81
CA GLN A 62 -2.36 0.31 -4.50
C GLN A 62 -1.37 1.01 -3.57
N TYR A 63 -0.09 0.59 -3.53
CA TYR A 63 0.91 1.29 -2.73
C TYR A 63 1.10 2.74 -3.17
N LEU A 64 1.20 3.00 -4.48
CA LEU A 64 1.33 4.38 -5.00
C LEU A 64 0.13 5.25 -4.64
N GLU A 65 -1.07 4.70 -4.70
CA GLU A 65 -2.32 5.36 -4.33
C GLU A 65 -2.36 5.78 -2.85
N THR A 66 -1.66 5.05 -1.98
CA THR A 66 -1.58 5.37 -0.54
C THR A 66 -0.60 6.47 -0.15
N PHE A 67 0.06 7.14 -1.11
CA PHE A 67 1.10 8.14 -0.83
C PHE A 67 0.71 9.20 0.22
N TRP A 68 -0.51 9.75 0.13
CA TRP A 68 -1.03 10.74 1.08
C TRP A 68 -1.73 10.14 2.31
N ARG A 69 -1.83 8.82 2.40
CA ARG A 69 -2.44 8.07 3.52
C ARG A 69 -1.39 7.10 4.10
N PRO A 70 -0.36 7.62 4.79
CA PRO A 70 0.80 6.83 5.18
C PRO A 70 0.48 5.65 6.11
N MET A 71 -0.54 5.79 6.96
CA MET A 71 -1.01 4.67 7.80
C MET A 71 -1.62 3.55 6.98
N GLU A 72 -2.38 3.89 5.93
CA GLU A 72 -2.93 2.90 5.00
C GLU A 72 -1.81 2.27 4.19
N GLY A 73 -0.88 3.06 3.65
CA GLY A 73 0.27 2.53 2.93
C GLY A 73 1.13 1.59 3.78
N TRP A 74 1.36 1.94 5.05
CA TRP A 74 2.09 1.08 5.98
C TRP A 74 1.35 -0.24 6.25
N ASN A 75 0.04 -0.20 6.46
CA ASN A 75 -0.78 -1.41 6.64
C ASN A 75 -0.84 -2.25 5.37
N HIS A 76 -0.98 -1.60 4.21
CA HIS A 76 -1.06 -2.23 2.90
C HIS A 76 0.20 -3.02 2.58
N VAL A 77 1.39 -2.44 2.76
CA VAL A 77 2.66 -3.17 2.56
C VAL A 77 2.78 -4.32 3.55
N ARG A 78 2.42 -4.12 4.82
CA ARG A 78 2.47 -5.18 5.83
C ARG A 78 1.54 -6.35 5.51
N ARG A 79 0.36 -6.08 4.94
CA ARG A 79 -0.59 -7.12 4.54
C ARG A 79 -0.21 -7.80 3.23
N THR A 80 0.16 -7.03 2.20
CA THR A 80 0.38 -7.56 0.85
C THR A 80 1.81 -7.98 0.57
N LYS A 81 2.76 -7.48 1.38
CA LYS A 81 4.21 -7.59 1.16
C LYS A 81 4.67 -6.92 -0.15
N VAL A 82 3.86 -6.00 -0.69
CA VAL A 82 4.13 -5.28 -1.94
C VAL A 82 4.08 -3.75 -1.70
N PRO A 83 5.11 -3.00 -2.13
CA PRO A 83 6.40 -3.49 -2.62
C PRO A 83 7.19 -4.22 -1.51
N ASN A 84 8.20 -4.98 -1.90
CA ASN A 84 9.11 -5.58 -0.93
C ASN A 84 10.01 -4.49 -0.31
N ILE A 85 9.71 -4.09 0.93
CA ILE A 85 10.47 -3.08 1.68
C ILE A 85 11.34 -3.77 2.72
N GLY A 86 12.66 -3.69 2.53
CA GLY A 86 13.65 -4.17 3.48
C GLY A 86 13.80 -3.29 4.72
N ALA A 87 14.69 -3.69 5.62
CA ALA A 87 15.09 -2.84 6.74
C ALA A 87 15.76 -1.54 6.26
N ALA A 88 15.53 -0.46 7.00
CA ALA A 88 16.26 0.78 6.76
C ALA A 88 17.76 0.58 7.05
N PRO A 89 18.68 1.23 6.29
CA PRO A 89 20.11 1.16 6.58
C PRO A 89 20.41 1.55 8.04
N GLY A 90 21.18 0.71 8.74
CA GLY A 90 21.53 0.92 10.15
C GLY A 90 20.42 0.57 11.16
N ALA A 91 19.28 0.04 10.72
CA ALA A 91 18.26 -0.47 11.63
C ALA A 91 18.72 -1.75 12.34
N THR A 92 18.32 -1.92 13.60
CA THR A 92 18.57 -3.13 14.39
C THR A 92 17.56 -4.25 14.11
N ILE A 93 16.53 -3.97 13.31
CA ILE A 93 15.51 -4.91 12.87
C ILE A 93 15.78 -5.41 11.45
N SER A 94 15.32 -6.62 11.14
CA SER A 94 15.60 -7.30 9.86
C SER A 94 14.63 -6.95 8.72
N THR A 95 13.52 -6.28 9.04
CA THR A 95 12.48 -5.88 8.09
C THR A 95 12.15 -4.40 8.26
N MET A 96 11.20 -3.88 7.46
CA MET A 96 10.50 -2.66 7.85
C MET A 96 9.85 -2.82 9.24
N LEU A 97 9.58 -1.68 9.90
CA LEU A 97 8.83 -1.65 11.15
C LEU A 97 7.44 -2.29 10.94
N LYS A 98 7.04 -3.22 11.80
CA LYS A 98 5.75 -3.93 11.74
C LYS A 98 4.78 -3.56 12.84
N ARG A 99 5.25 -2.93 13.92
CA ARG A 99 4.39 -2.50 15.03
C ARG A 99 5.05 -1.41 15.85
N PHE A 100 4.23 -0.69 16.59
CA PHE A 100 4.68 0.13 17.70
C PHE A 100 4.49 -0.63 19.01
N ASN A 101 5.30 -0.27 19.99
CA ASN A 101 5.19 -0.76 21.35
C ASN A 101 4.07 -0.01 22.08
N TYR A 102 3.43 -0.68 23.03
CA TYR A 102 2.60 -0.01 24.04
C TYR A 102 3.46 1.00 24.81
N PRO A 103 2.90 2.19 25.12
CA PRO A 103 3.62 3.22 25.87
C PRO A 103 4.01 2.71 27.26
N PRO A 104 5.18 3.14 27.81
CA PRO A 104 5.58 2.76 29.17
C PRO A 104 4.54 3.11 30.24
N ASP A 105 3.85 4.25 30.09
CA ASP A 105 2.82 4.69 31.04
C ASP A 105 1.62 3.74 31.07
N GLU A 106 1.22 3.16 29.94
CA GLU A 106 0.17 2.14 29.87
C GLU A 106 0.63 0.85 30.55
N SER A 107 1.86 0.41 30.28
CA SER A 107 2.44 -0.77 30.93
C SER A 107 2.64 -0.59 32.44
N GLY A 108 2.94 0.62 32.90
CA GLY A 108 3.13 0.94 34.32
C GLY A 108 1.83 1.13 35.08
N SER A 109 0.79 1.66 34.42
CA SER A 109 -0.51 1.96 35.04
C SER A 109 -1.48 0.77 35.01
N ASN A 110 -1.29 -0.16 34.06
CA ASN A 110 -2.18 -1.30 33.89
C ASN A 110 -1.37 -2.62 33.89
N PRO A 111 -1.39 -3.40 34.99
CA PRO A 111 -0.63 -4.65 35.10
C PRO A 111 -1.12 -5.75 34.16
N ASN A 112 -2.29 -5.58 33.53
CA ASN A 112 -2.82 -6.52 32.53
C ASN A 112 -2.35 -6.20 31.10
N THR A 113 -1.58 -5.13 30.90
CA THR A 113 -1.04 -4.78 29.58
C THR A 113 -0.17 -5.93 29.04
N PRO A 114 -0.43 -6.42 27.82
CA PRO A 114 0.40 -7.46 27.23
C PRO A 114 1.86 -7.03 27.11
N PRO A 115 2.82 -7.94 27.25
CA PRO A 115 4.22 -7.61 27.07
C PRO A 115 4.48 -7.13 25.64
N ASN A 116 5.32 -6.12 25.52
CA ASN A 116 5.74 -5.60 24.22
C ASN A 116 6.53 -6.65 23.45
N LEU A 117 6.10 -6.92 22.21
CA LEU A 117 6.85 -7.74 21.25
C LEU A 117 7.87 -6.88 20.49
N LEU A 118 8.86 -7.52 19.86
CA LEU A 118 9.81 -6.82 18.98
C LEU A 118 9.07 -6.15 17.82
N THR A 119 9.57 -4.99 17.39
CA THR A 119 8.87 -4.14 16.43
C THR A 119 8.82 -4.71 15.01
N ASP A 120 9.57 -5.76 14.71
CA ASP A 120 9.59 -6.51 13.45
C ASP A 120 8.83 -7.84 13.52
N VAL A 121 8.12 -8.10 14.62
CA VAL A 121 7.17 -9.21 14.73
C VAL A 121 5.88 -8.86 13.98
N PRO A 122 5.42 -9.70 13.03
CA PRO A 122 4.18 -9.47 12.28
C PRO A 122 2.97 -9.24 13.16
N GLN A 123 2.05 -8.38 12.74
CA GLN A 123 0.70 -8.31 13.30
C GLN A 123 -0.15 -9.49 12.86
N TRP A 124 -1.26 -9.74 13.57
CA TRP A 124 -2.14 -10.90 13.33
C TRP A 124 -2.73 -10.96 11.90
N PHE A 125 -2.79 -9.82 11.20
CA PHE A 125 -3.31 -9.73 9.84
C PHE A 125 -2.24 -9.90 8.74
N GLU A 126 -0.97 -10.04 9.13
CA GLU A 126 0.17 -10.14 8.22
C GLU A 126 0.48 -11.60 7.84
N ASN A 127 -0.52 -12.33 7.34
CA ASN A 127 -0.45 -13.75 6.97
C ASN A 127 0.18 -13.99 5.59
#